data_AF-A0A7X8I5I9-F1
#
_entry.id   AF-A0A7X8I5I9-F1
#
_cell.length_a   1.000
_cell.length_b   1.000
_cell.length_c   1.000
_cell.angle_alpha   90.00
_cell.angle_beta   90.00
_cell.angle_gamma   90.00
#
_symmetry.space_group_name_H-M   'P 1'
#
loop_
_entity.id
_entity.type
_entity.pdbx_description
1 polymer ?
#
loop_
_entity_poly.entity_id
_entity_poly.type
_entity_poly.pdbx_seq_one_letter_code
_entity_poly.pdbx_strand_id
1 'polypeptide(L)'
;EETQGIPDLVKKIYATSQAEAINSGKEEVTSKIIRKVAKEKFKLVRPMLNALKTNNLREIAKFDDINLMEIDFKDTLTRTKESIKLDLKAKEMINKGKKQQQDNVNKDRKKPVRTNLISEIRPLQDDKAVNQSGGRKDSKDEFSKEDIRFVVKQGKGDNKSPYESLKESGYIISFDDDIFSKEVVS
;
A
#
# COMPACT_ATOMS: atom_id res chain seq x y z
N GLU A 1 5.82 15.64 23.90
CA GLU A 1 5.12 14.45 24.46
C GLU A 1 3.69 14.72 24.89
N GLU A 2 3.41 15.73 25.71
CA GLU A 2 2.07 15.97 26.27
C GLU A 2 0.94 16.14 25.23
N THR A 3 1.26 16.41 23.97
CA THR A 3 0.27 16.65 22.90
C THR A 3 0.22 15.57 21.83
N GLN A 4 1.13 14.60 21.84
CA GLN A 4 1.29 13.62 20.76
C GLN A 4 1.37 14.22 19.34
N GLY A 5 1.84 15.47 19.22
CA GLY A 5 1.99 16.15 17.92
C GLY A 5 0.76 16.92 17.46
N ILE A 6 -0.35 16.92 18.22
CA ILE A 6 -1.57 17.67 17.87
C ILE A 6 -1.33 19.19 18.05
N PRO A 7 -1.25 20.00 16.96
CA PRO A 7 -0.81 21.40 17.06
C PRO A 7 -1.77 22.31 17.81
N ASP A 8 -3.07 22.06 17.67
CA ASP A 8 -4.11 22.81 18.40
C ASP A 8 -3.96 22.66 19.92
N LEU A 9 -3.68 21.44 20.39
CA LEU A 9 -3.44 21.17 21.80
C LEU A 9 -2.16 21.87 22.30
N VAL A 10 -1.14 22.01 21.46
CA VAL A 10 0.07 22.77 21.81
C VAL A 10 -0.26 24.24 22.09
N LYS A 11 -1.02 24.88 21.20
CA LYS A 11 -1.44 26.28 21.36
C LYS A 11 -2.26 26.46 22.65
N LYS A 12 -3.23 25.58 22.88
CA LYS A 12 -4.11 25.63 24.06
C LYS A 12 -3.34 25.42 25.38
N ILE A 13 -2.46 24.42 25.44
CA ILE A 13 -1.64 24.19 26.65
C ILE A 13 -0.70 25.36 26.90
N TYR A 14 -0.10 25.94 25.85
CA TYR A 14 0.82 27.05 26.00
C TYR A 14 0.12 28.31 26.53
N ALA A 15 -1.02 28.69 25.94
CA ALA A 15 -1.83 29.82 26.43
C ALA A 15 -2.29 29.62 27.88
N THR A 16 -2.74 28.40 28.22
CA THR A 16 -3.13 28.08 29.59
C THR A 16 -1.94 28.12 30.57
N SER A 17 -0.74 27.76 30.10
CA SER A 17 0.49 27.83 30.90
C SER A 17 0.93 29.27 31.17
N GLN A 18 0.73 30.18 30.22
CA GLN A 18 0.97 31.61 30.43
C GLN A 18 0.01 32.17 31.48
N ALA A 19 -1.29 31.85 31.38
CA ALA A 19 -2.27 32.27 32.38
C ALA A 19 -1.92 31.76 33.79
N GLU A 20 -1.49 30.50 33.91
CA GLU A 20 -1.03 29.93 35.18
C GLU A 20 0.24 30.63 35.70
N ALA A 21 1.19 30.98 34.81
CA ALA A 21 2.41 31.69 35.18
C ALA A 21 2.12 33.10 35.72
N ILE A 22 1.21 33.84 35.07
CA ILE A 22 0.72 35.14 35.54
C ILE A 22 0.03 35.00 36.90
N ASN A 23 -0.87 34.03 37.04
CA ASN A 23 -1.59 33.80 38.30
C ASN A 23 -0.65 33.38 39.45
N SER A 24 0.48 32.74 39.14
CA SER A 24 1.49 32.37 40.13
C SER A 24 2.42 33.53 40.56
N GLY A 25 2.35 34.68 39.88
CA GLY A 25 3.21 35.84 40.11
C GLY A 25 4.67 35.68 39.67
N LYS A 26 5.07 34.50 39.18
CA LYS A 26 6.43 34.27 38.64
C LYS A 26 6.58 34.75 37.20
N GLU A 27 5.48 34.81 36.45
CA GLU A 27 5.41 35.25 35.04
C GLU A 27 6.41 34.57 34.09
N GLU A 28 6.96 33.43 34.50
CA GLU A 28 7.93 32.66 33.74
C GLU A 28 7.32 31.32 33.31
N VAL A 29 7.28 31.08 31.99
CA VAL A 29 6.80 29.80 31.45
C VAL A 29 7.92 28.77 31.48
N THR A 30 7.86 27.85 32.44
CA THR A 30 8.81 26.74 32.55
C THR A 30 8.20 25.42 32.09
N SER A 31 9.06 24.47 31.71
CA SER A 31 8.64 23.10 31.38
C SER A 31 7.90 22.39 32.52
N LYS A 32 8.13 22.80 33.78
CA LYS A 32 7.38 22.30 34.95
C LYS A 32 5.93 22.78 34.93
N ILE A 33 5.68 24.05 34.63
CA ILE A 33 4.32 24.62 34.52
C ILE A 33 3.57 23.97 33.35
N ILE A 34 4.22 23.82 32.19
CA ILE A 34 3.60 23.17 31.02
C ILE A 34 3.14 21.74 31.36
N ARG A 35 3.99 20.94 32.00
CA ARG A 35 3.65 19.58 32.45
C ARG A 35 2.53 19.57 33.49
N LYS A 36 2.56 20.51 34.44
CA LYS A 36 1.51 20.67 35.45
C LYS A 36 0.15 20.94 34.78
N VAL A 37 0.10 21.95 33.90
CA VAL A 37 -1.11 22.33 33.17
C VAL A 37 -1.63 21.20 32.30
N ALA A 38 -0.77 20.52 31.53
CA ALA A 38 -1.15 19.36 30.73
C ALA A 38 -1.72 18.22 31.57
N LYS A 39 -1.22 18.02 32.80
CA LYS A 39 -1.71 16.99 33.71
C LYS A 39 -3.04 17.34 34.38
N GLU A 40 -3.17 18.58 34.84
CA GLU A 40 -4.30 19.01 35.68
C GLU A 40 -5.47 19.54 34.86
N LYS A 41 -5.20 20.43 33.89
CA LYS A 41 -6.22 21.16 33.13
C LYS A 41 -6.68 20.41 31.88
N PHE A 42 -5.83 19.54 31.33
CA PHE A 42 -6.11 18.75 30.12
C PHE A 42 -6.32 17.26 30.41
N LYS A 43 -6.78 16.89 31.61
CA LYS A 43 -7.00 15.50 32.01
C LYS A 43 -7.98 14.74 31.11
N LEU A 44 -8.97 15.42 30.53
CA LEU A 44 -10.00 14.81 29.70
C LEU A 44 -9.46 14.31 28.36
N VAL A 45 -8.43 14.94 27.81
CA VAL A 45 -7.79 14.49 26.56
C VAL A 45 -6.73 13.42 26.80
N ARG A 46 -6.38 13.10 28.06
CA ARG A 46 -5.34 12.11 28.35
C ARG A 46 -5.65 10.69 27.87
N PRO A 47 -6.89 10.15 27.99
CA PRO A 47 -7.22 8.86 27.42
C PRO A 47 -6.93 8.78 25.91
N MET A 48 -7.31 9.82 25.17
CA MET A 48 -7.04 9.97 23.73
C MET A 48 -5.53 10.03 23.44
N LEU A 49 -4.79 10.87 24.17
CA LEU A 49 -3.33 11.00 24.00
C LEU A 49 -2.58 9.71 24.35
N ASN A 50 -3.05 8.97 25.35
CA ASN A 50 -2.47 7.67 25.72
C ASN A 50 -2.77 6.62 24.64
N ALA A 51 -3.96 6.63 24.05
CA ALA A 51 -4.31 5.76 22.93
C ALA A 51 -3.36 5.99 21.74
N LEU A 52 -3.09 7.26 21.41
CA LEU A 52 -2.11 7.65 20.38
C LEU A 52 -0.68 7.24 20.78
N LYS A 53 -0.25 7.50 22.03
CA LYS A 53 1.09 7.17 22.52
C LYS A 53 1.38 5.67 22.50
N THR A 54 0.38 4.85 22.84
CA THR A 54 0.48 3.38 22.88
C THR A 54 0.21 2.74 21.52
N ASN A 55 -0.20 3.52 20.52
CA ASN A 55 -0.62 3.07 19.21
C ASN A 55 -1.67 1.94 19.26
N ASN A 56 -2.57 1.99 20.26
CA ASN A 56 -3.58 0.96 20.46
C ASN A 56 -4.84 1.28 19.64
N LEU A 57 -4.99 0.63 18.49
CA LEU A 57 -6.11 0.80 17.58
C LEU A 57 -7.49 0.64 18.25
N ARG A 58 -7.63 -0.25 19.25
CA ARG A 58 -8.91 -0.45 19.95
C ARG A 58 -9.29 0.74 20.83
N GLU A 59 -8.29 1.40 21.42
CA GLU A 59 -8.52 2.59 22.23
C GLU A 59 -8.69 3.82 21.34
N ILE A 60 -7.94 3.91 20.25
CA ILE A 60 -8.10 4.97 19.23
C ILE A 60 -9.51 4.92 18.63
N ALA A 61 -10.04 3.73 18.38
CA ALA A 61 -11.38 3.53 17.83
C ALA A 61 -12.53 4.05 18.73
N LYS A 62 -12.26 4.40 19.99
CA LYS A 62 -13.25 5.01 20.89
C LYS A 62 -13.40 6.52 20.67
N PHE A 63 -12.52 7.13 19.87
CA PHE A 63 -12.47 8.57 19.62
C PHE A 63 -12.66 8.81 18.12
N ASP A 64 -13.87 9.18 17.72
CA ASP A 64 -14.27 9.27 16.30
C ASP A 64 -13.33 10.15 15.47
N ASP A 65 -12.96 11.33 15.97
CA ASP A 65 -12.12 12.31 15.26
C ASP A 65 -10.69 11.82 14.96
N ILE A 66 -10.21 10.79 15.64
CA ILE A 66 -8.86 10.22 15.44
C ILE A 66 -8.91 8.74 15.05
N ASN A 67 -10.11 8.21 14.81
CA ASN A 67 -10.31 6.80 14.50
C ASN A 67 -9.83 6.50 13.07
N LEU A 68 -8.77 5.70 12.96
CA LEU A 68 -8.24 5.29 11.65
C LEU A 68 -8.94 4.04 11.08
N MET A 69 -9.91 3.47 11.80
CA MET A 69 -10.61 2.24 11.42
C MET A 69 -11.68 2.42 10.34
N GLU A 70 -11.91 3.65 9.85
CA GLU A 70 -12.68 3.87 8.60
C GLU A 70 -11.94 3.29 7.37
N ILE A 71 -10.64 3.04 7.49
CA ILE A 71 -9.95 2.11 6.60
C ILE A 71 -10.57 0.73 6.82
N ASP A 72 -11.21 0.13 5.81
CA ASP A 72 -11.79 -1.21 5.93
C ASP A 72 -10.70 -2.22 6.30
N PHE A 73 -10.57 -2.47 7.60
CA PHE A 73 -9.62 -3.39 8.18
C PHE A 73 -9.88 -4.82 7.69
N LYS A 74 -11.11 -5.12 7.29
CA LYS A 74 -11.45 -6.42 6.72
C LYS A 74 -10.81 -6.58 5.36
N ASP A 75 -10.90 -5.56 4.52
CA ASP A 75 -10.37 -5.56 3.15
C ASP A 75 -8.83 -5.56 3.12
N THR A 76 -8.20 -4.82 4.02
CA THR A 76 -6.73 -4.86 4.18
C THR A 76 -6.26 -6.19 4.76
N LEU A 77 -7.00 -6.79 5.70
CA LEU A 77 -6.66 -8.09 6.29
C LEU A 77 -6.89 -9.26 5.32
N THR A 78 -7.95 -9.24 4.51
CA THR A 78 -8.19 -10.25 3.46
C THR A 78 -7.08 -10.21 2.42
N ARG A 79 -6.74 -9.02 1.91
CA ARG A 79 -5.65 -8.82 0.94
C ARG A 79 -4.31 -9.29 1.49
N THR A 80 -4.04 -9.05 2.77
CA THR A 80 -2.80 -9.51 3.44
C THR A 80 -2.78 -11.03 3.64
N LYS A 81 -3.92 -11.64 3.99
CA LYS A 81 -4.04 -13.11 4.12
C LYS A 81 -3.85 -13.81 2.77
N GLU A 82 -4.41 -13.24 1.70
CA GLU A 82 -4.30 -13.78 0.35
C GLU A 82 -2.86 -13.70 -0.17
N SER A 83 -2.18 -12.57 0.03
CA SER A 83 -0.78 -12.42 -0.37
C SER A 83 0.13 -13.40 0.36
N ILE A 84 -0.03 -13.57 1.68
CA ILE A 84 0.72 -14.58 2.46
C ILE A 84 0.44 -16.00 1.95
N LYS A 85 -0.81 -16.33 1.64
CA LYS A 85 -1.19 -17.66 1.13
C LYS A 85 -0.57 -17.95 -0.24
N LEU A 86 -0.52 -16.95 -1.13
CA LEU A 86 0.13 -17.06 -2.44
C LEU A 86 1.64 -17.27 -2.30
N ASP A 87 2.29 -16.53 -1.39
CA ASP A 87 3.73 -16.63 -1.12
C ASP A 87 4.12 -18.01 -0.58
N LEU A 88 3.32 -18.55 0.34
CA LEU A 88 3.50 -19.90 0.87
C LEU A 88 3.33 -20.96 -0.23
N LYS A 89 2.30 -20.82 -1.08
CA LYS A 89 2.06 -21.72 -2.22
C LYS A 89 3.19 -21.66 -3.25
N ALA A 90 3.74 -20.48 -3.52
CA ALA A 90 4.89 -20.30 -4.41
C ALA A 90 6.13 -21.01 -3.85
N LYS A 91 6.42 -20.86 -2.55
CA LYS A 91 7.51 -21.56 -1.87
C LYS A 91 7.35 -23.08 -1.90
N GLU A 92 6.14 -23.59 -1.70
CA GLU A 92 5.85 -25.02 -1.81
C GLU A 92 6.07 -25.57 -3.23
N MET A 93 5.65 -24.83 -4.27
CA MET A 93 5.86 -25.23 -5.66
C MET A 93 7.34 -25.24 -6.04
N ILE A 94 8.12 -24.26 -5.58
CA ILE A 94 9.58 -24.23 -5.77
C ILE A 94 10.25 -25.43 -5.08
N ASN A 95 9.81 -25.79 -3.86
CA ASN A 95 10.37 -26.92 -3.14
C ASN A 95 9.97 -28.28 -3.77
N LYS A 96 8.78 -28.40 -4.35
CA LYS A 96 8.35 -29.58 -5.11
C LYS A 96 9.13 -29.75 -6.42
N GLY A 97 9.43 -28.64 -7.12
CA GLY A 97 10.27 -28.65 -8.33
C GLY A 97 11.72 -29.09 -8.05
N LYS A 98 12.27 -28.76 -6.88
CA LYS A 98 13.61 -29.22 -6.45
C LYS A 98 13.67 -30.71 -6.11
N LYS A 99 12.56 -31.31 -5.64
CA LYS A 99 12.51 -32.77 -5.35
C LYS A 99 12.47 -33.62 -6.62
N GLN A 100 11.80 -33.16 -7.69
CA GLN A 100 11.73 -33.91 -8.96
C GLN A 100 13.06 -33.96 -9.73
N GLN A 101 14.01 -33.06 -9.45
CA GLN A 101 15.35 -33.11 -10.06
C GLN A 101 16.34 -34.06 -9.34
N GLN A 102 16.03 -34.54 -8.13
CA GLN A 102 16.91 -35.47 -7.41
C GLN A 102 16.62 -36.95 -7.70
N ASP A 103 15.46 -37.30 -8.25
CA ASP A 103 15.09 -38.70 -8.53
C ASP A 103 15.60 -39.24 -9.89
N ASN A 104 16.32 -38.45 -10.70
CA ASN A 104 16.86 -38.87 -12.01
C ASN A 104 18.39 -39.02 -12.06
N VAL A 105 19.09 -39.11 -10.91
CA VAL A 105 20.54 -39.37 -10.86
C VAL A 105 20.82 -40.71 -10.20
N ASN A 106 20.22 -41.81 -10.67
CA ASN A 106 20.73 -43.15 -10.35
C ASN A 106 20.23 -44.25 -11.30
N LYS A 107 20.64 -44.20 -12.56
CA LYS A 107 20.80 -45.44 -13.34
C LYS A 107 21.93 -45.30 -14.35
N ASP A 108 22.70 -46.38 -14.42
CA ASP A 108 23.68 -46.73 -15.45
C ASP A 108 25.10 -46.18 -15.32
N ARG A 109 25.86 -46.85 -14.44
CA ARG A 109 27.29 -47.08 -14.66
C ARG A 109 27.47 -48.15 -15.74
N LYS A 110 28.05 -47.78 -16.90
CA LYS A 110 29.12 -48.50 -17.64
C LYS A 110 29.47 -47.76 -18.94
N LYS A 111 30.70 -47.22 -19.00
CA LYS A 111 31.40 -46.73 -20.22
C LYS A 111 31.96 -47.94 -21.02
N PRO A 112 32.59 -47.83 -22.22
CA PRO A 112 33.06 -46.67 -23.02
C PRO A 112 32.69 -46.75 -24.53
N VAL A 113 32.97 -45.79 -25.41
CA VAL A 113 34.13 -45.79 -26.35
C VAL A 113 34.05 -44.54 -27.26
N ARG A 114 35.25 -44.10 -27.65
CA ARG A 114 35.76 -43.05 -28.57
C ARG A 114 34.86 -42.80 -29.81
N THR A 115 34.85 -41.63 -30.48
CA THR A 115 35.97 -41.07 -31.27
C THR A 115 35.66 -39.65 -31.77
N ASN A 116 36.73 -38.84 -31.85
CA ASN A 116 37.00 -37.58 -32.55
C ASN A 116 36.09 -37.16 -33.72
N LEU A 117 35.86 -35.85 -33.90
CA LEU A 117 36.46 -35.04 -34.98
C LEU A 117 36.00 -33.57 -34.92
N ILE A 118 36.95 -32.69 -35.22
CA ILE A 118 36.94 -31.23 -35.12
C ILE A 118 36.44 -30.61 -36.44
N SER A 119 36.01 -29.35 -36.33
CA SER A 119 35.93 -28.27 -37.35
C SER A 119 34.87 -28.34 -38.44
N GLU A 120 34.04 -27.30 -38.49
CA GLU A 120 34.08 -26.35 -39.62
C GLU A 120 33.39 -25.02 -39.26
N ILE A 121 34.12 -23.92 -39.44
CA ILE A 121 33.64 -22.54 -39.46
C ILE A 121 33.52 -22.18 -40.94
N ARG A 122 32.38 -21.61 -41.41
CA ARG A 122 32.31 -20.32 -42.13
C ARG A 122 30.89 -19.97 -42.66
N PRO A 123 30.65 -18.67 -42.97
CA PRO A 123 29.44 -17.91 -42.65
C PRO A 123 28.51 -17.75 -43.87
N LEU A 124 27.38 -17.05 -43.74
CA LEU A 124 26.79 -16.17 -44.77
C LEU A 124 25.56 -15.43 -44.20
N GLN A 125 25.24 -14.30 -44.84
CA GLN A 125 24.61 -13.08 -44.35
C GLN A 125 23.08 -13.06 -44.24
N ASP A 126 22.63 -12.05 -43.50
CA ASP A 126 21.40 -11.25 -43.60
C ASP A 126 20.04 -11.96 -43.64
N ASP A 127 19.29 -11.86 -42.54
CA ASP A 127 17.87 -11.49 -42.60
C ASP A 127 17.33 -10.97 -41.26
N LYS A 128 16.83 -9.73 -41.32
CA LYS A 128 15.74 -9.08 -40.55
C LYS A 128 15.44 -9.63 -39.15
N ALA A 129 15.76 -8.83 -38.14
CA ALA A 129 15.38 -9.03 -36.74
C ALA A 129 13.84 -9.01 -36.56
N VAL A 130 13.22 -10.19 -36.61
CA VAL A 130 11.93 -10.49 -36.00
C VAL A 130 12.21 -11.18 -34.67
N ASN A 131 12.00 -10.49 -33.56
CA ASN A 131 11.93 -11.13 -32.24
C ASN A 131 10.48 -11.19 -31.80
N GLN A 132 9.82 -12.29 -32.15
CA GLN A 132 8.72 -12.83 -31.35
C GLN A 132 9.34 -13.58 -30.17
N SER A 133 8.97 -13.20 -28.95
CA SER A 133 9.18 -14.08 -27.79
C SER A 133 8.00 -14.00 -26.84
N GLY A 134 7.20 -15.06 -26.86
CA GLY A 134 6.64 -15.66 -25.65
C GLY A 134 5.28 -15.15 -25.24
N GLY A 135 4.24 -15.64 -25.92
CA GLY A 135 2.86 -15.55 -25.46
C GLY A 135 2.71 -16.13 -24.05
N ARG A 136 2.24 -15.29 -23.12
CA ARG A 136 1.59 -15.77 -21.90
C ARG A 136 0.09 -15.81 -22.16
N LYS A 137 -0.36 -17.03 -22.43
CA LYS A 137 -1.72 -17.57 -22.28
C LYS A 137 -2.69 -16.55 -21.67
N ASP A 138 -3.49 -15.91 -22.52
CA ASP A 138 -4.65 -15.14 -22.11
C ASP A 138 -5.59 -16.07 -21.33
N SER A 139 -5.55 -16.03 -19.99
CA SER A 139 -6.75 -16.36 -19.25
C SER A 139 -7.78 -15.34 -19.70
N LYS A 140 -8.86 -15.81 -20.34
CA LYS A 140 -10.11 -15.06 -20.40
C LYS A 140 -10.61 -14.92 -18.97
N ASP A 141 -9.96 -14.05 -18.20
CA ASP A 141 -10.53 -13.53 -16.98
C ASP A 141 -11.62 -12.59 -17.46
N GLU A 142 -12.86 -13.06 -17.39
CA GLU A 142 -14.04 -12.21 -17.53
C GLU A 142 -13.98 -11.18 -16.40
N PHE A 143 -13.33 -10.07 -16.69
CA PHE A 143 -13.30 -8.93 -15.79
C PHE A 143 -14.74 -8.48 -15.52
N SER A 144 -15.06 -8.19 -14.27
CA SER A 144 -16.35 -7.57 -13.91
C SER A 144 -16.53 -6.29 -14.71
N LYS A 145 -17.77 -5.93 -15.04
CA LYS A 145 -18.06 -4.72 -15.83
C LYS A 145 -17.57 -3.43 -15.15
N GLU A 146 -17.40 -3.49 -13.84
CA GLU A 146 -16.93 -2.42 -12.96
C GLU A 146 -15.39 -2.44 -12.76
N ASP A 147 -14.66 -3.39 -13.34
CA ASP A 147 -13.19 -3.41 -13.28
C ASP A 147 -12.61 -2.36 -14.26
N ILE A 148 -11.77 -1.46 -13.74
CA ILE A 148 -11.09 -0.43 -14.54
C ILE A 148 -10.35 -1.01 -15.75
N ARG A 149 -9.79 -2.23 -15.63
CA ARG A 149 -9.11 -2.90 -16.75
C ARG A 149 -10.07 -3.30 -17.86
N PHE A 150 -11.30 -3.68 -17.51
CA PHE A 150 -12.36 -3.95 -18.48
C PHE A 150 -12.74 -2.67 -19.23
N VAL A 151 -12.97 -1.58 -18.49
CA VAL A 151 -13.37 -0.28 -19.06
C VAL A 151 -12.31 0.26 -20.01
N VAL A 152 -11.04 0.24 -19.62
CA VAL A 152 -9.93 0.69 -20.49
C VAL A 152 -9.75 -0.22 -21.70
N LYS A 153 -9.95 -1.54 -21.53
CA LYS A 153 -9.87 -2.49 -22.65
C LYS A 153 -11.00 -2.30 -23.67
N GLN A 154 -12.22 -2.02 -23.20
CA GLN A 154 -13.35 -1.67 -24.06
C GLN A 154 -13.10 -0.36 -24.81
N GLY A 155 -12.72 0.70 -24.10
CA GLY A 155 -12.47 2.00 -24.72
C GLY A 155 -11.31 1.98 -25.73
N LYS A 156 -10.30 1.12 -25.54
CA LYS A 156 -9.27 0.89 -26.56
C LYS A 156 -9.83 0.28 -27.85
N GLY A 157 -10.88 -0.53 -27.76
CA GLY A 157 -11.64 -1.03 -28.92
C GLY A 157 -12.39 0.09 -29.65
N ASP A 158 -12.81 1.12 -28.92
CA ASP A 158 -13.50 2.30 -29.42
C ASP A 158 -12.55 3.45 -29.81
N ASN A 159 -11.23 3.19 -29.95
CA ASN A 159 -10.18 4.19 -30.21
C ASN A 159 -10.08 5.33 -29.16
N LYS A 160 -10.60 5.13 -27.95
CA LYS A 160 -10.48 6.07 -26.84
C LYS A 160 -9.19 5.85 -26.08
N SER A 161 -8.62 6.93 -25.58
CA SER A 161 -7.52 6.88 -24.61
C SER A 161 -8.04 6.31 -23.26
N PRO A 162 -7.13 5.80 -22.40
CA PRO A 162 -7.52 5.36 -21.06
C PRO A 162 -8.20 6.46 -20.25
N TYR A 163 -7.76 7.72 -20.43
CA TYR A 163 -8.34 8.88 -19.75
C TYR A 163 -9.79 9.11 -20.18
N GLU A 164 -10.06 9.14 -21.49
CA GLU A 164 -11.42 9.35 -22.02
C GLU A 164 -12.37 8.22 -21.60
N SER A 165 -11.89 6.98 -21.65
CA SER A 165 -12.68 5.80 -21.28
C SER A 165 -13.15 5.85 -19.82
N LEU A 166 -12.27 6.29 -18.92
CA LEU A 166 -12.55 6.38 -17.49
C LEU A 166 -13.35 7.62 -17.12
N LYS A 167 -13.20 8.70 -17.89
CA LYS A 167 -14.01 9.91 -17.75
C LYS A 167 -15.47 9.66 -18.12
N GLU A 168 -15.71 8.99 -19.24
CA GLU A 168 -17.07 8.68 -19.72
C GLU A 168 -17.80 7.67 -18.83
N SER A 169 -17.09 6.72 -18.22
CA SER A 169 -17.66 5.78 -17.27
C SER A 169 -17.85 6.36 -15.85
N GLY A 170 -17.47 7.63 -15.62
CA GLY A 170 -17.64 8.32 -14.34
C GLY A 170 -16.62 7.95 -13.25
N TYR A 171 -15.53 7.25 -13.57
CA TYR A 171 -14.43 7.00 -12.61
C TYR A 171 -13.50 8.21 -12.47
N ILE A 172 -13.43 9.07 -13.49
CA ILE A 172 -12.72 10.34 -13.47
C ILE A 172 -13.75 11.44 -13.67
N ILE A 173 -13.93 12.28 -12.65
CA ILE A 173 -14.80 13.45 -12.71
C ILE A 173 -13.97 14.71 -12.98
N SER A 174 -14.61 15.73 -13.56
CA SER A 174 -14.00 17.06 -13.68
C SER A 174 -14.22 17.84 -12.38
N PHE A 175 -13.41 18.88 -12.15
CA PHE A 175 -13.59 19.76 -10.99
C PHE A 175 -14.98 20.42 -10.98
N ASP A 176 -15.50 20.79 -12.16
CA ASP A 176 -16.81 21.42 -12.29
C ASP A 176 -17.96 20.45 -11.93
N ASP A 177 -17.73 19.15 -12.08
CA ASP A 177 -18.69 18.09 -11.75
C ASP A 177 -18.50 17.52 -10.33
N ASP A 178 -17.52 18.02 -9.58
CA ASP A 178 -17.20 17.57 -8.22
C ASP A 178 -18.29 18.00 -7.23
N ILE A 179 -18.61 17.15 -6.25
CA ILE A 179 -19.62 17.44 -5.24
C ILE A 179 -19.24 18.67 -4.39
N PHE A 180 -17.94 18.92 -4.23
CA PHE A 180 -17.40 20.02 -3.44
C PHE A 180 -17.33 21.36 -4.21
N SER A 181 -17.47 21.35 -5.54
CA SER A 181 -17.39 22.59 -6.33
C SER A 181 -18.65 23.47 -6.18
N LYS A 182 -19.77 22.90 -5.73
CA LYS A 182 -21.04 23.61 -5.53
C LYS A 182 -21.15 24.36 -4.19
N GLU A 183 -20.36 24.01 -3.18
CA GLU A 183 -20.42 24.66 -1.86
C GLU A 183 -19.60 25.96 -1.75
N VAL A 184 -18.68 26.23 -2.70
CA VAL A 184 -17.75 27.37 -2.61
C VAL A 184 -18.36 28.68 -3.12
N VAL A 185 -19.64 28.68 -3.52
CA VAL A 185 -20.36 29.90 -3.94
C VAL A 185 -21.52 30.16 -2.98
N SER A 186 -21.23 30.67 -1.78
CA SER A 186 -22.16 31.37 -0.89
C SER A 186 -21.41 32.23 0.12
#